data_AF-A0A935GZK9-F1
#
_entry.id   AF-A0A935GZK9-F1
#
_cell.length_a   1.000
_cell.length_b   1.000
_cell.length_c   1.000
_cell.angle_alpha   90.00
_cell.angle_beta   90.00
_cell.angle_gamma   90.00
#
_symmetry.space_group_name_H-M   'P 1'
#
loop_
_entity.id
_entity.type
_entity.pdbx_description
1 polymer ?
#
loop_
_entity_poly.entity_id
_entity_poly.type
_entity_poly.pdbx_seq_one_letter_code
_entity_poly.pdbx_strand_id
1 'polypeptide(L)'
;MSSNSDPNYERYADMDFGDAKPVSSVPALAKLQAEHGNKSRITMRVDNTTLAAFKARAEMSGTSYQTLMNEALRQFVQGLTLADVVRETIRKEMQHT
;
A
#
# COMPACT_ATOMS: atom_id res chain seq x y z
N MET A 1 -16.39 23.29 25.23
CA MET A 1 -16.29 21.92 24.68
C MET A 1 -15.30 21.97 23.53
N SER A 2 -14.17 21.28 23.64
CA SER A 2 -13.19 21.14 22.57
C SER A 2 -13.73 20.10 21.57
N SER A 3 -13.94 20.49 20.32
CA SER A 3 -14.44 19.60 19.26
C SER A 3 -13.34 18.80 18.56
N ASN A 4 -12.12 18.77 19.11
CA ASN A 4 -11.03 18.09 18.43
C ASN A 4 -11.16 16.56 18.59
N SER A 5 -11.28 15.85 17.47
CA SER A 5 -11.46 14.39 17.43
C SER A 5 -10.13 13.63 17.44
N ASP A 6 -9.00 14.33 17.52
CA ASP A 6 -7.69 13.70 17.59
C ASP A 6 -7.43 13.16 19.02
N PRO A 7 -7.33 11.82 19.19
CA PRO A 7 -7.08 11.21 20.50
C PRO A 7 -5.72 11.59 21.11
N ASN A 8 -4.81 12.20 20.34
CA ASN A 8 -3.52 12.66 20.83
C ASN A 8 -3.47 14.15 21.14
N TYR A 9 -4.55 14.91 20.95
CA TYR A 9 -4.54 16.35 21.11
C TYR A 9 -4.01 16.79 22.48
N GLU A 10 -4.54 16.21 23.57
CA GLU A 10 -4.14 16.58 24.93
C GLU A 10 -2.65 16.35 25.21
N ARG A 11 -2.04 15.36 24.56
CA ARG A 11 -0.62 15.02 24.73
C ARG A 11 0.32 16.09 24.18
N TYR A 12 -0.12 16.79 23.14
CA TYR A 12 0.70 17.76 22.40
C TYR A 12 0.19 19.19 22.54
N ALA A 13 -0.89 19.41 23.31
CA ALA A 13 -1.55 20.71 23.44
C ALA A 13 -0.61 21.82 23.95
N ASP A 14 0.32 21.46 24.83
CA ASP A 14 1.26 22.39 25.44
C ASP A 14 2.65 22.39 24.76
N MET A 15 2.83 21.64 23.66
CA MET A 15 4.11 21.64 22.93
C MET A 15 4.23 22.88 22.02
N ASP A 16 5.40 23.51 22.05
CA ASP A 16 5.73 24.62 21.17
C ASP A 16 6.20 24.12 19.79
N PHE A 17 5.49 24.52 18.74
CA PHE A 17 5.78 24.21 17.34
C PHE A 17 6.22 25.44 16.54
N GLY A 18 6.59 26.56 17.17
CA GLY A 18 7.00 27.79 16.49
C GLY A 18 8.18 27.61 15.53
N ASP A 19 9.12 26.73 15.88
CA ASP A 19 10.28 26.38 15.05
C ASP A 19 10.08 25.11 14.19
N ALA A 20 8.84 24.59 14.14
CA ALA A 20 8.57 23.38 13.40
C ALA A 20 8.78 23.57 11.89
N LYS A 21 9.52 22.65 11.29
CA LYS A 21 9.77 22.61 9.85
C LYS A 21 8.66 21.82 9.15
N PRO A 22 8.11 22.29 8.01
CA PRO A 22 7.13 21.52 7.26
C PRO A 22 7.75 20.20 6.79
N VAL A 23 6.93 19.15 6.70
CA VAL A 23 7.37 17.79 6.31
C VAL A 23 8.19 17.79 5.02
N SER A 24 7.80 18.61 4.04
CA SER A 24 8.50 18.79 2.77
C SER A 24 9.93 19.31 2.89
N SER A 25 10.25 20.03 3.97
CA SER A 25 11.57 20.60 4.22
C SER A 25 12.51 19.68 5.02
N VAL A 26 12.00 18.54 5.48
CA VAL A 26 12.79 17.52 6.17
C VAL A 26 12.98 16.31 5.23
N PRO A 27 14.16 16.11 4.62
CA PRO A 27 14.35 15.13 3.55
C PRO A 27 13.92 13.70 3.89
N ALA A 28 14.18 13.25 5.12
CA ALA A 28 13.76 11.93 5.59
C ALA A 28 12.23 11.79 5.64
N LEU A 29 11.52 12.81 6.11
CA LEU A 29 10.05 12.80 6.20
C LEU A 29 9.39 12.99 4.83
N ALA A 30 9.98 13.84 3.98
CA ALA A 30 9.54 14.02 2.60
C ALA A 30 9.65 12.71 1.80
N LYS A 31 10.74 11.95 1.99
CA LYS A 31 10.92 10.64 1.36
C LYS A 31 9.85 9.64 1.83
N LEU A 32 9.61 9.54 3.14
CA LEU A 32 8.54 8.68 3.67
C LEU A 32 7.17 9.09 3.13
N GLN A 33 6.87 10.39 3.08
CA GLN A 33 5.59 10.87 2.54
C GLN A 33 5.44 10.55 1.05
N ALA A 34 6.49 10.65 0.25
CA ALA A 34 6.48 10.26 -1.16
C ALA A 34 6.29 8.75 -1.35
N GLU A 35 6.90 7.91 -0.50
CA GLU A 35 6.70 6.46 -0.51
C GLU A 35 5.23 6.08 -0.24
N HIS A 36 4.54 6.83 0.62
CA HIS A 36 3.10 6.64 0.91
C HIS A 36 2.16 7.38 -0.06
N GLY A 37 2.63 8.45 -0.72
CA GLY A 37 1.84 9.38 -1.54
C GLY A 37 1.59 8.95 -2.98
N ASN A 38 2.23 7.88 -3.45
CA ASN A 38 2.15 7.41 -4.85
C ASN A 38 0.84 6.67 -5.19
N LYS A 39 -0.19 6.72 -4.34
CA LYS A 39 -1.46 6.01 -4.54
C LYS A 39 -2.58 7.02 -4.80
N SER A 40 -3.17 6.95 -6.00
CA SER A 40 -4.37 7.73 -6.32
C SER A 40 -5.63 6.99 -5.85
N ARG A 41 -6.55 7.71 -5.20
CA ARG A 41 -7.89 7.18 -4.90
C ARG A 41 -8.71 7.17 -6.18
N ILE A 42 -9.18 6.00 -6.58
CA ILE A 42 -10.05 5.81 -7.75
C ILE A 42 -11.39 5.20 -7.32
N THR A 43 -12.44 5.46 -8.10
CA THR A 43 -13.70 4.72 -8.01
C THR A 43 -13.78 3.81 -9.22
N MET A 44 -13.87 2.49 -9.00
CA MET A 44 -13.99 1.48 -10.06
C MET A 44 -15.06 0.45 -9.69
N ARG A 45 -15.67 -0.18 -10.69
CA ARG A 45 -16.57 -1.33 -10.48
C ARG A 45 -15.74 -2.62 -10.55
N VAL A 46 -15.94 -3.49 -9.57
CA VAL A 46 -15.33 -4.83 -9.50
C VAL A 46 -16.43 -5.80 -9.09
N ASP A 47 -16.42 -6.99 -9.69
CA ASP A 47 -17.38 -8.03 -9.31
C ASP A 47 -17.23 -8.42 -7.84
N ASN A 48 -18.37 -8.65 -7.17
CA ASN A 48 -18.39 -9.00 -5.75
C ASN A 48 -17.61 -10.29 -5.46
N THR A 49 -17.66 -11.26 -6.36
CA THR A 49 -16.92 -12.54 -6.26
C THR A 49 -15.41 -12.32 -6.31
N THR A 50 -14.94 -11.49 -7.25
CA THR A 50 -13.53 -11.09 -7.37
C THR A 50 -13.06 -10.36 -6.13
N LEU A 51 -13.84 -9.39 -5.65
CA LEU A 51 -13.51 -8.66 -4.42
C LEU A 51 -13.44 -9.59 -3.19
N ALA A 52 -14.37 -10.54 -3.07
CA ALA A 52 -14.38 -11.51 -1.99
C ALA A 52 -13.12 -12.41 -2.00
N ALA A 53 -12.70 -12.87 -3.18
CA ALA A 53 -11.49 -13.68 -3.33
C ALA A 53 -10.23 -12.92 -2.88
N PHE A 54 -10.10 -11.65 -3.26
CA PHE A 54 -8.98 -10.82 -2.80
C PHE A 54 -9.00 -10.56 -1.30
N LYS A 55 -10.17 -10.39 -0.68
CA LYS A 55 -10.30 -10.24 0.78
C LYS A 55 -9.88 -11.51 1.52
N ALA A 56 -10.37 -12.67 1.12
CA ALA A 56 -10.00 -13.95 1.74
C ALA A 56 -8.48 -14.19 1.65
N ARG A 57 -7.87 -13.92 0.48
CA ARG A 57 -6.42 -14.07 0.30
C ARG A 57 -5.61 -13.08 1.14
N ALA A 58 -6.12 -11.87 1.33
CA ALA A 58 -5.50 -10.84 2.15
C ALA A 58 -5.47 -11.23 3.64
N GLU A 59 -6.58 -11.78 4.15
CA GLU A 59 -6.68 -12.30 5.52
C GLU A 59 -5.66 -13.41 5.77
N MET A 60 -5.50 -14.35 4.83
CA MET A 60 -4.52 -15.44 4.94
C MET A 60 -3.06 -14.98 4.92
N SER A 61 -2.76 -13.87 4.22
CA SER A 61 -1.40 -13.38 4.02
C SER A 61 -1.02 -12.21 4.94
N GLY A 62 -1.94 -11.76 5.80
CA GLY A 62 -1.73 -10.62 6.69
C GLY A 62 -1.51 -9.29 5.96
N THR A 63 -1.95 -9.18 4.71
CA THR A 63 -1.80 -7.96 3.88
C THR A 63 -3.15 -7.32 3.60
N SER A 64 -3.15 -6.15 2.97
CA SER A 64 -4.39 -5.51 2.51
C SER A 64 -4.82 -6.07 1.15
N TYR A 65 -6.11 -6.32 0.97
CA TYR A 65 -6.67 -6.72 -0.33
C TYR A 65 -6.38 -5.68 -1.43
N GLN A 66 -6.25 -4.40 -1.07
CA GLN A 66 -5.88 -3.34 -2.02
C GLN A 66 -4.43 -3.49 -2.51
N THR A 67 -3.53 -4.00 -1.67
CA THR A 67 -2.15 -4.30 -2.07
C THR A 67 -2.15 -5.43 -3.10
N LEU A 68 -2.91 -6.50 -2.84
CA LEU A 68 -3.01 -7.64 -3.77
C LEU A 68 -3.61 -7.23 -5.12
N MET A 69 -4.68 -6.42 -5.11
CA MET A 69 -5.28 -5.91 -6.34
C MET A 69 -4.31 -5.03 -7.15
N ASN A 70 -3.58 -4.12 -6.49
CA ASN A 70 -2.59 -3.29 -7.17
C ASN A 70 -1.45 -4.11 -7.77
N GLU A 71 -1.01 -5.16 -7.09
CA GLU A 71 0.02 -6.06 -7.62
C GLU A 71 -0.47 -6.82 -8.85
N ALA A 72 -1.70 -7.34 -8.83
CA ALA A 72 -2.30 -7.97 -9.99
C ALA A 72 -2.42 -7.01 -11.19
N LEU A 73 -2.84 -5.76 -10.95
CA LEU A 73 -2.90 -4.72 -11.98
C LEU A 73 -1.50 -4.40 -12.55
N ARG A 74 -0.48 -4.33 -11.68
CA ARG A 74 0.91 -4.10 -12.10
C ARG A 74 1.41 -5.22 -13.00
N GLN A 75 1.20 -6.47 -12.60
CA GLN A 75 1.61 -7.64 -13.39
C GLN A 75 0.92 -7.66 -14.76
N PHE A 76 -0.37 -7.35 -14.79
CA PHE A 76 -1.12 -7.25 -16.03
C PHE A 76 -0.57 -6.16 -16.97
N VAL A 77 -0.30 -4.96 -16.46
CA VAL A 77 0.27 -3.84 -17.25
C VAL A 77 1.69 -4.15 -17.74
N GLN A 78 2.48 -4.88 -16.95
CA GLN A 78 3.84 -5.31 -17.33
C GLN A 78 3.83 -6.39 -18.41
N GLY A 79 2.66 -6.89 -18.81
CA GLY A 79 2.55 -7.96 -19.80
C GLY A 79 3.07 -9.30 -19.29
N LEU A 80 3.17 -9.48 -17.96
CA LEU A 80 3.52 -10.77 -17.38
C LEU A 80 2.41 -11.76 -17.71
N THR A 81 2.68 -12.64 -18.66
CA THR A 81 1.75 -13.71 -19.00
C THR A 81 1.89 -14.83 -17.97
N LEU A 82 0.84 -15.64 -17.81
CA LEU A 82 0.93 -16.86 -17.01
C LEU A 82 2.10 -17.75 -17.47
N ALA A 83 2.45 -17.72 -18.76
CA ALA A 83 3.59 -18.44 -19.30
C ALA A 83 4.93 -17.92 -18.75
N ASP A 84 5.06 -16.62 -18.47
CA ASP A 84 6.28 -16.04 -17.88
C ASP A 84 6.44 -16.44 -16.42
N VAL A 85 5.34 -16.43 -15.65
CA VAL A 85 5.33 -16.89 -14.25
C VAL A 85 5.64 -18.39 -14.14
N VAL A 86 5.05 -19.21 -15.02
CA VAL A 86 5.32 -20.65 -15.09
C VAL A 86 6.76 -20.92 -15.51
N ARG A 87 7.29 -20.20 -16.51
CA ARG A 87 8.68 -20.34 -16.96
C ARG A 87 9.67 -19.97 -15.87
N GLU A 88 9.39 -18.93 -15.10
CA GLU A 88 10.23 -18.52 -13.97
C GLU A 88 10.19 -19.55 -12.84
N THR A 89 9.02 -20.10 -12.55
CA THR A 89 8.85 -21.14 -11.53
C THR A 89 9.61 -22.42 -11.92
N ILE A 90 9.49 -22.86 -13.17
CA ILE A 90 10.25 -24.01 -13.69
C ILE A 90 11.76 -23.77 -13.61
N ARG A 91 12.24 -22.57 -13.97
CA ARG A 91 13.67 -22.24 -13.87
C ARG A 91 14.19 -22.32 -12.45
N LYS A 92 13.42 -21.82 -11.47
CA LYS A 92 13.80 -21.85 -10.06
C LYS A 92 13.92 -23.28 -9.55
N GLU A 93 12.98 -24.16 -9.91
CA GLU A 93 13.04 -25.57 -9.52
C GLU A 93 14.22 -26.32 -10.17
N MET A 94 14.56 -26.00 -11.42
CA MET A 94 15.72 -26.59 -12.11
C MET A 94 17.08 -26.10 -11.59
N GLN A 95 17.14 -24.92 -10.94
CA GLN A 95 18.37 -24.39 -10.34
C GLN A 95 18.59 -24.87 -8.89
N HIS A 96 17.56 -25.45 -8.26
CA HIS A 96 17.64 -26.04 -6.92
C HIS A 96 17.79 -27.57 -6.94
N THR A 97 18.03 -28.16 -8.12
CA THR A 97 18.43 -29.57 -8.31
C THR A 97 19.88 -29.64 -8.73
#